data_AF-A0A7C7VWE7-F1
#
_entry.id   AF-A0A7C7VWE7-F1
#
_cell.length_a   1.000
_cell.length_b   1.000
_cell.length_c   1.000
_cell.angle_alpha   90.00
_cell.angle_beta   90.00
_cell.angle_gamma   90.00
#
_symmetry.space_group_name_H-M   'P 1'
#
loop_
_entity.id
_entity.type
_entity.pdbx_description
1 polymer ?
#
loop_
_entity_poly.entity_id
_entity_poly.type
_entity_poly.pdbx_seq_one_letter_code
_entity_poly.pdbx_strand_id
1 'polypeptide(L)'
;MTDDEKAARLDAFFDMFDSVEDDISELVSDENEKPLEIGGYECLIIAFSNLSFYCKDAGILLNQIEEQYNAVKLSQSKEGFSALTNNESMDGSNEIINFFKVLEQVEDNYLTLEKRSKKSGEGFDEWSCVLIMYSHLRDYCDKEEVDFTMLQKEISRLHKEMDEDNSL
;
A
#
# COMPACT_ATOMS: atom_id res chain seq x y z
N MET A 1 -1.84 -20.73 -13.34
CA MET A 1 -0.82 -19.67 -13.44
C MET A 1 0.51 -20.32 -13.74
N THR A 2 1.10 -20.02 -14.89
CA THR A 2 2.47 -20.38 -15.23
C THR A 2 3.45 -19.54 -14.40
N ASP A 3 4.73 -19.91 -14.40
CA ASP A 3 5.74 -19.12 -13.69
C ASP A 3 6.00 -17.77 -14.39
N ASP A 4 5.86 -17.71 -15.71
CA ASP A 4 5.91 -16.46 -16.47
C ASP A 4 4.75 -15.51 -16.11
N GLU A 5 3.54 -16.05 -15.91
CA GLU A 5 2.38 -15.25 -15.47
C GLU A 5 2.55 -14.72 -14.04
N LYS A 6 3.20 -15.48 -13.14
CA LYS A 6 3.52 -15.00 -11.78
C LYS A 6 4.54 -13.87 -11.81
N ALA A 7 5.58 -13.99 -12.64
CA ALA A 7 6.60 -12.97 -12.79
C ALA A 7 6.00 -11.67 -13.34
N ALA A 8 5.19 -11.76 -14.40
CA ALA A 8 4.53 -10.59 -14.97
C ALA A 8 3.57 -9.88 -13.99
N ARG A 9 2.88 -10.63 -13.12
CA ARG A 9 2.05 -10.05 -12.07
C ARG A 9 2.89 -9.31 -11.03
N LEU A 10 3.99 -9.91 -10.58
CA LEU A 10 4.91 -9.26 -9.65
C LEU A 10 5.53 -7.99 -10.24
N ASP A 11 5.98 -8.03 -11.50
CA ASP A 11 6.52 -6.86 -12.19
C ASP A 11 5.47 -5.74 -12.24
N ALA A 12 4.23 -6.05 -12.63
CA ALA A 12 3.15 -5.08 -12.64
C ALA A 12 2.80 -4.52 -11.26
N PHE A 13 2.96 -5.33 -10.20
CA PHE A 13 2.76 -4.85 -8.82
C PHE A 13 3.84 -3.83 -8.42
N PHE A 14 5.11 -4.10 -8.74
CA PHE A 14 6.20 -3.17 -8.44
C PHE A 14 6.13 -1.90 -9.28
N ASP A 15 5.76 -2.00 -10.56
CA ASP A 15 5.51 -0.82 -11.39
C ASP A 15 4.42 0.08 -10.77
N MET A 16 3.36 -0.51 -10.18
CA MET A 16 2.33 0.23 -9.46
C MET A 16 2.86 0.85 -8.16
N PHE A 17 3.66 0.11 -7.40
CA PHE A 17 4.26 0.62 -6.17
C PHE A 17 5.18 1.82 -6.44
N ASP A 18 6.06 1.71 -7.43
CA ASP A 18 6.96 2.80 -7.86
C ASP A 18 6.15 4.02 -8.33
N SER A 19 5.04 3.80 -9.06
CA SER A 19 4.16 4.87 -9.50
C SER A 19 3.54 5.65 -8.33
N VAL A 20 3.24 4.99 -7.19
CA VAL A 20 2.74 5.68 -5.98
C VAL A 20 3.81 6.61 -5.41
N GLU A 21 5.07 6.18 -5.37
CA GLU A 21 6.18 7.00 -4.89
C GLU A 21 6.44 8.20 -5.79
N ASP A 22 6.41 7.97 -7.11
CA ASP A 22 6.57 9.01 -8.13
C ASP A 22 5.43 10.03 -8.07
N ASP A 23 4.17 9.59 -8.00
CA ASP A 23 2.98 10.46 -7.91
C ASP A 23 3.06 11.39 -6.70
N ILE A 24 3.41 10.85 -5.52
CA ILE A 24 3.54 11.65 -4.30
C ILE A 24 4.72 12.63 -4.42
N SER A 25 5.86 12.16 -4.94
CA SER A 25 7.07 12.97 -5.13
C SER A 25 6.83 14.14 -6.08
N GLU A 26 6.10 13.91 -7.17
CA GLU A 26 5.73 14.94 -8.12
C GLU A 26 4.87 16.02 -7.45
N LEU A 27 3.88 15.63 -6.64
CA LEU A 27 2.96 16.57 -5.97
C LEU A 27 3.66 17.45 -4.93
N VAL A 28 4.68 16.92 -4.25
CA VAL A 28 5.42 17.64 -3.19
C VAL A 28 6.67 18.37 -3.69
N SER A 29 7.00 18.25 -4.97
CA SER A 29 8.18 18.89 -5.56
C SER A 29 8.07 20.42 -5.57
N ASP A 30 9.15 21.08 -5.13
CA ASP A 30 9.33 22.54 -5.20
C ASP A 30 9.37 23.07 -6.65
N GLU A 31 9.50 22.19 -7.65
CA GLU A 31 9.51 22.55 -9.06
C GLU A 31 8.11 22.85 -9.61
N ASN A 32 7.05 22.57 -8.85
CA ASN A 32 5.68 22.92 -9.21
C ASN A 32 5.43 24.44 -9.10
N GLU A 33 4.84 25.06 -10.13
CA GLU A 33 4.47 26.49 -10.12
C GLU A 33 3.56 26.86 -8.93
N LYS A 34 2.85 25.87 -8.37
CA LYS A 34 2.20 25.90 -7.06
C LYS A 34 2.33 24.51 -6.43
N PRO A 35 3.12 24.33 -5.37
CA PRO A 35 3.09 23.11 -4.58
C PRO A 35 1.64 22.84 -4.15
N LEU A 36 1.12 21.66 -4.46
CA LEU A 36 -0.17 21.25 -3.91
C LEU A 36 0.06 20.99 -2.42
N GLU A 37 -0.74 21.61 -1.55
CA GLU A 37 -0.75 21.28 -0.13
C GLU A 37 -1.44 19.92 0.03
N ILE A 38 -0.69 18.84 -0.13
CA ILE A 38 -1.13 17.49 0.20
C ILE A 38 -0.57 17.09 1.58
N GLY A 39 -1.35 16.32 2.35
CA GLY A 39 -0.95 15.75 3.63
C GLY A 39 -0.91 14.23 3.59
N GLY A 40 -0.81 13.61 4.76
CA GLY A 40 -0.77 12.15 4.88
C GLY A 40 -2.06 11.48 4.40
N TYR A 41 -3.19 12.19 4.50
CA TYR A 41 -4.49 11.70 4.04
C TYR A 41 -4.57 11.61 2.50
N GLU A 42 -4.08 12.60 1.78
CA GLU A 42 -4.01 12.57 0.32
C GLU A 42 -3.05 11.48 -0.17
N CYS A 43 -1.92 11.28 0.51
CA CYS A 43 -1.00 10.16 0.22
C CYS A 43 -1.70 8.80 0.39
N LEU A 44 -2.52 8.65 1.44
CA LEU A 44 -3.36 7.46 1.65
C LEU A 44 -4.36 7.24 0.51
N ILE A 45 -5.00 8.30 0.01
CA ILE A 45 -5.90 8.22 -1.15
C ILE A 45 -5.15 7.72 -2.39
N ILE A 46 -3.97 8.27 -2.68
CA ILE A 46 -3.15 7.88 -3.83
C ILE A 46 -2.76 6.40 -3.74
N ALA A 47 -2.18 5.99 -2.61
CA ALA A 47 -1.69 4.64 -2.42
C ALA A 47 -2.81 3.59 -2.43
N PHE A 48 -3.91 3.82 -1.69
CA PHE A 48 -5.03 2.88 -1.69
C PHE A 48 -5.79 2.88 -3.02
N SER A 49 -5.84 3.99 -3.76
CA SER A 49 -6.44 4.01 -5.10
C SER A 49 -5.66 3.13 -6.07
N ASN A 50 -4.34 3.34 -6.15
CA ASN A 50 -3.45 2.53 -7.00
C ASN A 50 -3.51 1.05 -6.62
N LEU A 51 -3.44 0.72 -5.32
CA LEU A 51 -3.58 -0.65 -4.84
C LEU A 51 -4.96 -1.25 -5.17
N SER A 52 -6.04 -0.46 -5.08
CA SER A 52 -7.39 -0.93 -5.40
C SER A 52 -7.56 -1.22 -6.90
N PHE A 53 -7.04 -0.36 -7.78
CA PHE A 53 -7.03 -0.62 -9.22
C PHE A 53 -6.22 -1.86 -9.56
N TYR A 54 -5.02 -1.98 -8.99
CA TYR A 54 -4.20 -3.16 -9.13
C TYR A 54 -4.94 -4.43 -8.71
N CYS A 55 -5.55 -4.44 -7.52
CA CYS A 55 -6.29 -5.60 -7.01
C CYS A 55 -7.46 -5.98 -7.91
N LYS A 56 -8.19 -4.99 -8.45
CA LYS A 56 -9.29 -5.21 -9.40
C LYS A 56 -8.78 -5.91 -10.67
N ASP A 57 -7.66 -5.47 -11.23
CA ASP A 57 -7.06 -6.06 -12.44
C ASP A 57 -6.39 -7.42 -12.17
N ALA A 58 -5.95 -7.65 -10.93
CA ALA A 58 -5.45 -8.93 -10.42
C ALA A 58 -6.57 -9.93 -10.09
N GLY A 59 -7.82 -9.47 -9.97
CA GLY A 59 -8.92 -10.30 -9.46
C GLY A 59 -8.78 -10.63 -7.97
N ILE A 60 -8.02 -9.82 -7.23
CA ILE A 60 -7.85 -9.91 -5.78
C ILE A 60 -8.98 -9.12 -5.13
N LEU A 61 -9.74 -9.77 -4.25
CA LEU A 61 -10.86 -9.13 -3.58
C LEU A 61 -10.40 -8.47 -2.26
N LEU A 62 -10.78 -7.22 -2.07
CA LEU A 62 -10.41 -6.44 -0.87
C LEU A 62 -10.83 -7.12 0.45
N ASN A 63 -11.99 -7.78 0.48
CA ASN A 63 -12.44 -8.51 1.66
C ASN A 63 -11.49 -9.65 2.05
N GLN A 64 -10.86 -10.31 1.08
CA GLN A 64 -9.88 -11.36 1.35
C GLN A 64 -8.61 -10.77 1.96
N ILE A 65 -8.16 -9.60 1.49
CA ILE A 65 -7.02 -8.90 2.07
C ILE A 65 -7.35 -8.48 3.52
N GLU A 66 -8.53 -7.89 3.74
CA GLU A 66 -8.99 -7.47 5.07
C GLU A 66 -9.10 -8.64 6.06
N GLU A 67 -9.65 -9.78 5.64
CA GLU A 67 -9.73 -10.97 6.46
C GLU A 67 -8.33 -11.47 6.88
N GLN A 68 -7.37 -11.50 5.95
CA GLN A 68 -5.99 -11.89 6.25
C GLN A 68 -5.27 -10.88 7.14
N TYR A 69 -5.41 -9.58 6.87
CA TYR A 69 -4.88 -8.52 7.72
C TYR A 69 -5.39 -8.66 9.16
N ASN A 70 -6.70 -8.85 9.35
CA ASN A 70 -7.29 -9.03 10.66
C ASN A 70 -6.82 -10.33 11.34
N ALA A 71 -6.69 -11.43 10.59
CA ALA A 71 -6.17 -12.68 11.12
C ALA A 71 -4.71 -12.53 11.60
N VAL A 72 -3.87 -11.84 10.82
CA VAL A 72 -2.48 -11.54 11.17
C VAL A 72 -2.45 -10.64 12.42
N LYS A 73 -3.19 -9.54 12.45
CA LYS A 73 -3.27 -8.62 13.60
C LYS A 73 -3.75 -9.32 14.88
N LEU A 74 -4.76 -10.19 14.77
CA LEU A 74 -5.23 -11.00 15.89
C LEU A 74 -4.18 -12.00 16.39
N SER A 75 -3.40 -12.61 15.50
CA SER A 75 -2.32 -13.52 15.88
C SER A 75 -1.15 -12.79 16.57
N GLN A 76 -0.81 -11.58 16.11
CA GLN A 76 0.20 -10.72 16.71
C GLN A 76 -0.16 -10.30 18.14
N SER A 77 -1.45 -10.16 18.45
CA SER A 77 -1.92 -9.87 19.81
C SER A 77 -1.73 -11.04 20.79
N LYS A 78 -1.48 -12.25 20.30
CA LYS A 78 -1.37 -13.49 21.09
C LYS A 78 0.04 -14.07 21.14
N GLU A 79 0.84 -13.92 20.08
CA GLU A 79 2.25 -14.32 20.01
C GLU A 79 3.03 -13.25 19.23
N GLY A 80 4.10 -12.72 19.83
CA GLY A 80 4.82 -11.53 19.36
C GLY A 80 5.51 -11.67 17.99
N PHE A 81 4.72 -11.67 16.91
CA PHE A 81 5.19 -11.62 15.53
C PHE A 81 5.25 -10.16 15.06
N SER A 82 6.20 -9.42 15.63
CA SER A 82 6.56 -8.02 15.30
C SER A 82 7.14 -7.83 13.89
N ALA A 83 7.06 -8.83 13.01
CA ALA A 83 7.91 -8.92 11.82
C ALA A 83 7.34 -8.25 10.56
N LEU A 84 6.12 -7.72 10.59
CA LEU A 84 5.53 -7.06 9.41
C LEU A 84 5.50 -5.54 9.51
N THR A 85 5.62 -4.94 10.70
CA THR A 85 5.56 -3.48 10.86
C THR A 85 6.54 -3.05 11.93
N ASN A 86 7.74 -2.63 11.52
CA ASN A 86 8.67 -1.98 12.44
C ASN A 86 8.12 -0.58 12.75
N ASN A 87 7.63 -0.38 13.97
CA ASN A 87 7.14 0.92 14.41
C ASN A 87 8.33 1.85 14.70
N GLU A 88 8.98 2.35 13.65
CA GLU A 88 9.88 3.48 13.80
C GLU A 88 9.10 4.71 14.31
N SER A 89 9.75 5.52 15.14
CA SER A 89 9.13 6.74 15.65
C SER A 89 8.88 7.72 14.52
N MET A 90 7.60 7.98 14.23
CA MET A 90 7.16 9.02 13.30
C MET A 90 7.42 10.40 13.92
N ASP A 91 7.91 11.33 13.11
CA ASP A 91 8.08 12.73 13.51
C ASP A 91 6.75 13.43 13.28
N GLY A 92 6.02 13.73 14.35
CA GLY A 92 4.65 14.30 14.27
C GLY A 92 4.55 15.68 13.59
N SER A 93 5.64 16.23 13.05
CA SER A 93 5.65 17.53 12.37
C SER A 93 5.61 17.48 10.83
N ASN A 94 5.77 16.31 10.20
CA ASN A 94 5.71 16.19 8.73
C ASN A 94 5.06 14.87 8.27
N GLU A 95 3.76 14.93 8.01
CA GLU A 95 2.93 13.80 7.58
C GLU A 95 3.45 13.14 6.30
N ILE A 96 3.93 13.94 5.34
CA ILE A 96 4.51 13.43 4.08
C ILE A 96 5.78 12.62 4.35
N ILE A 97 6.70 13.13 5.16
CA ILE A 97 7.92 12.40 5.53
C ILE A 97 7.56 11.10 6.26
N ASN A 98 6.56 11.13 7.14
CA ASN A 98 6.10 9.92 7.82
C ASN A 98 5.49 8.92 6.83
N PHE A 99 4.79 9.38 5.80
CA PHE A 99 4.25 8.52 4.76
C PHE A 99 5.36 7.86 3.93
N PHE A 100 6.38 8.61 3.49
CA PHE A 100 7.53 8.01 2.78
C PHE A 100 8.26 6.95 3.63
N LYS A 101 8.40 7.16 4.95
CA LYS A 101 8.92 6.12 5.85
C LYS A 101 8.05 4.85 5.86
N VAL A 102 6.74 4.97 5.67
CA VAL A 102 5.86 3.79 5.54
C VAL A 102 6.17 3.04 4.24
N LEU A 103 6.38 3.76 3.13
CA LEU A 103 6.75 3.14 1.85
C LEU A 103 8.13 2.46 1.93
N GLU A 104 9.14 3.11 2.53
CA GLU A 104 10.45 2.52 2.79
C GLU A 104 10.34 1.21 3.62
N GLN A 105 9.47 1.19 4.64
CA GLN A 105 9.21 -0.02 5.44
C GLN A 105 8.51 -1.13 4.65
N VAL A 106 7.69 -0.77 3.67
CA VAL A 106 7.06 -1.71 2.74
C VAL A 106 8.14 -2.36 1.85
N GLU A 107 9.04 -1.56 1.28
CA GLU A 107 10.17 -2.06 0.47
C GLU A 107 11.10 -2.99 1.26
N ASP A 108 11.48 -2.59 2.48
CA ASP A 108 12.33 -3.39 3.37
C ASP A 108 11.71 -4.77 3.66
N ASN A 109 10.38 -4.82 3.79
CA ASN A 109 9.65 -6.06 3.96
C ASN A 109 9.63 -6.92 2.69
N TYR A 110 9.55 -6.32 1.51
CA TYR A 110 9.68 -7.06 0.25
C TYR A 110 11.07 -7.68 0.12
N LEU A 111 12.13 -6.92 0.43
CA LEU A 111 13.50 -7.43 0.44
C LEU A 111 13.67 -8.58 1.44
N THR A 112 13.04 -8.47 2.60
CA THR A 112 13.06 -9.53 3.63
C THR A 112 12.32 -10.78 3.16
N LEU A 113 11.13 -10.61 2.57
CA LEU A 113 10.33 -11.68 2.01
C LEU A 113 11.10 -12.38 0.88
N GLU A 114 11.68 -11.65 -0.06
CA GLU A 114 12.45 -12.19 -1.18
C GLU A 114 13.64 -13.04 -0.69
N LYS A 115 14.40 -12.52 0.28
CA LYS A 115 15.52 -13.24 0.92
C LYS A 115 15.04 -14.51 1.63
N ARG A 116 13.87 -14.49 2.27
CA ARG A 116 13.29 -15.66 2.93
C ARG A 116 12.86 -16.70 1.90
N SER A 117 12.11 -16.30 0.87
CA SER A 117 11.64 -17.18 -0.21
C SER A 117 12.79 -17.90 -0.90
N LYS A 118 13.90 -17.19 -1.20
CA LYS A 118 15.13 -17.80 -1.74
C LYS A 118 15.76 -18.85 -0.81
N LYS A 119 15.61 -18.72 0.51
CA LYS A 119 16.16 -19.65 1.51
C LYS A 119 15.26 -20.84 1.81
N SER A 120 13.95 -20.62 1.94
CA SER A 120 12.98 -21.66 2.31
C SER A 120 12.46 -22.43 1.10
N GLY A 121 12.61 -21.89 -0.12
CA GLY A 121 11.94 -22.40 -1.31
C GLY A 121 10.43 -22.11 -1.32
N GLU A 122 9.93 -21.33 -0.35
CA GLU A 122 8.57 -20.78 -0.39
C GLU A 122 8.48 -19.76 -1.54
N GLY A 123 7.28 -19.66 -2.15
CA GLY A 123 7.04 -18.70 -3.23
C GLY A 123 7.23 -17.26 -2.75
N PHE A 124 7.89 -16.44 -3.57
CA PHE A 124 7.71 -15.00 -3.54
C PHE A 124 6.54 -14.71 -4.48
N ASP A 125 5.42 -14.23 -3.94
CA ASP A 125 4.19 -14.05 -4.72
C ASP A 125 3.53 -12.70 -4.49
N GLU A 126 2.77 -12.31 -5.51
CA GLU A 126 1.99 -11.08 -5.58
C GLU A 126 1.07 -10.90 -4.37
N TRP A 127 0.42 -11.99 -3.92
CA TRP A 127 -0.50 -11.94 -2.80
C TRP A 127 0.18 -11.46 -1.52
N SER A 128 1.38 -11.98 -1.25
CA SER A 128 2.18 -11.59 -0.10
C SER A 128 2.61 -10.13 -0.17
N CYS A 129 2.97 -9.64 -1.36
CA CYS A 129 3.32 -8.25 -1.60
C CYS A 129 2.13 -7.31 -1.36
N VAL A 130 0.97 -7.62 -1.94
CA VAL A 130 -0.30 -6.88 -1.72
C VAL A 130 -0.64 -6.81 -0.23
N LEU A 131 -0.54 -7.94 0.49
CA LEU A 131 -0.83 -7.98 1.92
C LEU A 131 0.12 -7.12 2.74
N ILE A 132 1.42 -7.09 2.39
CA ILE A 132 2.42 -6.25 3.07
C ILE A 132 2.09 -4.77 2.89
N MET A 133 1.89 -4.30 1.65
CA MET A 133 1.54 -2.91 1.36
C MET A 133 0.25 -2.51 2.10
N TYR A 134 -0.79 -3.33 1.95
CA TYR A 134 -2.08 -3.08 2.58
C TYR A 134 -1.95 -2.96 4.10
N SER A 135 -1.21 -3.87 4.74
CA SER A 135 -1.07 -3.90 6.20
C SER A 135 -0.40 -2.62 6.71
N HIS A 136 0.66 -2.17 6.05
CA HIS A 136 1.38 -0.94 6.41
C HIS A 136 0.52 0.30 6.24
N LEU A 137 -0.18 0.44 5.11
CA LEU A 137 -1.11 1.55 4.88
C LEU A 137 -2.25 1.53 5.91
N ARG A 138 -2.79 0.35 6.22
CA ARG A 138 -3.89 0.19 7.18
C ARG A 138 -3.45 0.52 8.60
N ASP A 139 -2.23 0.16 8.98
CA ASP A 139 -1.65 0.52 10.27
C ASP A 139 -1.29 1.99 10.34
N TYR A 140 -0.89 2.62 9.24
CA TYR A 140 -0.74 4.08 9.15
C TYR A 140 -2.07 4.79 9.40
N CYS A 141 -3.18 4.30 8.83
CA CYS A 141 -4.50 4.85 9.17
C CYS A 141 -4.81 4.77 10.66
N ASP A 142 -4.48 3.65 11.33
CA ASP A 142 -4.71 3.52 12.77
C ASP A 142 -3.83 4.46 13.60
N LYS A 143 -2.57 4.67 13.17
CA LYS A 143 -1.62 5.59 13.84
C LYS A 143 -2.05 7.05 13.73
N GLU A 144 -2.49 7.47 12.55
CA GLU A 144 -2.93 8.84 12.26
C GLU A 144 -4.43 9.06 12.56
N GLU A 145 -5.08 8.09 13.24
CA GLU A 145 -6.51 8.14 13.61
C GLU A 145 -7.46 8.38 12.42
N VAL A 146 -7.08 7.93 11.22
CA VAL A 146 -7.88 8.04 9.99
C VAL A 146 -9.01 7.02 10.01
N ASP A 147 -10.25 7.48 9.79
CA ASP A 147 -11.41 6.61 9.60
C ASP A 147 -11.29 5.88 8.26
N PHE A 148 -10.77 4.65 8.32
CA PHE A 148 -10.58 3.81 7.15
C PHE A 148 -11.88 3.53 6.37
N THR A 149 -13.03 3.44 7.05
CA THR A 149 -14.31 3.21 6.35
C THR A 149 -14.71 4.45 5.54
N MET A 150 -14.40 5.65 6.06
CA MET A 150 -14.63 6.90 5.34
C MET A 150 -13.67 7.04 4.16
N LEU A 151 -12.39 6.73 4.36
CA LEU A 151 -11.37 6.73 3.30
C LEU A 151 -11.78 5.80 2.14
N GLN A 152 -12.20 4.57 2.41
CA GLN A 152 -12.67 3.64 1.37
C GLN A 152 -13.88 4.18 0.58
N LYS A 153 -14.82 4.84 1.25
CA LYS A 153 -15.98 5.46 0.59
C LYS A 153 -15.57 6.61 -0.32
N GLU A 154 -14.61 7.42 0.13
CA GLU A 154 -14.07 8.53 -0.66
C GLU A 154 -13.35 8.03 -1.92
N ILE A 155 -12.48 7.03 -1.78
CA ILE A 155 -11.81 6.37 -2.90
C ILE A 155 -12.83 5.82 -3.89
N SER A 156 -13.85 5.09 -3.40
CA SER A 156 -14.92 4.54 -4.24
C SER A 156 -15.69 5.62 -5.01
N ARG A 157 -15.90 6.79 -4.38
CA ARG A 157 -16.55 7.94 -5.02
C ARG A 157 -15.65 8.52 -6.12
N LEU A 158 -14.37 8.74 -5.85
CA LEU A 158 -13.41 9.27 -6.81
C LEU A 158 -13.27 8.34 -8.03
N HIS A 159 -13.19 7.03 -7.80
CA HIS A 159 -13.12 6.04 -8.90
C HIS A 159 -14.37 6.11 -9.78
N LYS A 160 -15.55 6.26 -9.19
CA LYS A 160 -16.80 6.40 -9.93
C LYS A 160 -16.86 7.69 -10.74
N GLU A 161 -16.42 8.81 -10.18
CA GLU A 161 -16.35 10.10 -10.87
C GLU A 161 -15.41 10.02 -12.08
N MET A 162 -14.25 9.36 -11.92
CA MET A 162 -13.28 9.17 -13.01
C MET A 162 -13.80 8.24 -14.12
N ASP A 163 -14.53 7.17 -13.78
CA ASP A 163 -15.18 6.29 -14.76
C ASP A 163 -16.25 7.04 -15.57
N GLU A 164 -17.00 7.95 -14.93
CA GLU A 164 -18.00 8.79 -15.58
C GLU A 164 -17.35 9.79 -16.55
N ASP A 165 -16.27 10.46 -16.15
CA ASP A 165 -15.52 11.40 -16.99
C ASP A 165 -14.85 10.73 -18.20
N ASN A 166 -14.34 9.51 -18.04
CA ASN A 166 -13.75 8.72 -19.13
C ASN A 166 -14.78 8.14 -20.11
N SER A 167 -16.07 8.24 -19.81
CA SER A 167 -17.17 7.74 -20.65
C SER A 167 -17.82 8.79 -21.55
N LEU A 168 -17.32 10.04 -21.51
CA LEU A 168 -17.74 11.20 -22.32
C LEU A 168 -16.88 11.39 -23.59
#